data_AF-A0A6D2I083-F1
#
_entry.id   AF-A0A6D2I083-F1
#
_cell.length_a   1.000
_cell.length_b   1.000
_cell.length_c   1.000
_cell.angle_alpha   90.00
_cell.angle_beta   90.00
_cell.angle_gamma   90.00
#
_symmetry.space_group_name_H-M   'P 1'
#
loop_
_entity.id
_entity.type
_entity.pdbx_description
1 polymer ?
#
loop_
_entity_poly.entity_id
_entity_poly.type
_entity_poly.pdbx_seq_one_letter_code
_entity_poly.pdbx_strand_id
1 'polypeptide(L)'
;MAAKNGGVLPPLTALFQDTHTRKDGTFVTPRAEEIHNDLTARVLEEQTQLSQQLSPGGTQHPVELGTPTIDRIYEQVAPKNKGKVIGLGSIRQVPIASSFAPRYRGPEDDPVQLRAKISRLEETMEIENSENDVIFSIIATHHPDIAAVMSNKRRRREAATAGVTSSAAGAAEEEELTAEQQRTADIAAQAAREAGDLPPFE
;
A
#
# COMPACT_ATOMS: atom_id res chain seq x y z
N MET A 1 -3.47 1.15 17.35
CA MET A 1 -2.23 0.63 17.97
C MET A 1 -1.08 0.60 16.96
N ALA A 2 -1.20 -0.07 15.80
CA ALA A 2 -0.12 -0.12 14.79
C ALA A 2 0.30 1.26 14.21
N ALA A 3 -0.63 2.20 14.04
CA ALA A 3 -0.32 3.55 13.56
C ALA A 3 0.56 4.39 14.52
N LYS A 4 0.57 4.06 15.82
CA LYS A 4 1.41 4.77 16.81
C LYS A 4 2.86 4.25 16.84
N ASN A 5 3.09 3.03 16.35
CA ASN A 5 4.38 2.34 16.40
C ASN A 5 5.00 2.18 15.00
N GLY A 6 4.66 3.07 14.05
CA GLY A 6 5.22 3.03 12.69
C GLY A 6 4.86 1.77 11.89
N GLY A 7 3.73 1.13 12.18
CA GLY A 7 3.29 -0.11 11.51
C GLY A 7 3.83 -1.40 12.12
N VAL A 8 4.67 -1.32 13.16
CA VAL A 8 5.20 -2.49 13.87
C VAL A 8 4.21 -2.93 14.95
N LEU A 9 3.92 -4.23 15.01
CA LEU A 9 3.06 -4.79 16.06
C LEU A 9 3.74 -4.59 17.42
N PRO A 10 3.09 -3.94 18.39
CA PRO A 10 3.65 -3.80 19.74
C PRO A 10 3.87 -5.18 20.36
N PRO A 11 4.89 -5.34 21.21
CA PRO A 11 5.10 -6.57 21.96
C PRO A 11 3.88 -6.87 22.84
N LEU A 12 3.66 -8.15 23.11
CA LEU A 12 2.44 -8.63 23.74
C LEU A 12 2.26 -8.10 25.16
N THR A 13 3.38 -7.91 25.86
CA THR A 13 3.42 -7.30 27.18
C THR A 13 2.96 -5.85 27.18
N ALA A 14 3.34 -5.06 26.17
CA ALA A 14 2.88 -3.69 26.03
C ALA A 14 1.38 -3.64 25.75
N LEU A 15 0.87 -4.52 24.88
CA LEU A 15 -0.56 -4.66 24.65
C LEU A 15 -1.33 -5.02 25.92
N PHE A 16 -0.79 -5.93 26.73
CA PHE A 16 -1.40 -6.32 28.00
C PHE A 16 -1.44 -5.15 28.99
N GLN A 17 -0.34 -4.42 29.13
CA GLN A 17 -0.28 -3.23 29.98
C GLN A 17 -1.29 -2.18 29.51
N ASP A 18 -1.32 -1.84 28.22
CA ASP A 18 -2.27 -0.85 27.67
C ASP A 18 -3.75 -1.25 27.87
N THR A 19 -4.04 -2.55 27.81
CA THR A 19 -5.43 -3.06 27.90
C THR A 19 -5.89 -3.28 29.34
N HIS A 20 -4.96 -3.52 30.27
CA HIS A 20 -5.28 -3.85 31.66
C HIS A 20 -4.80 -2.80 32.66
N THR A 21 -4.29 -1.66 32.21
CA THR A 21 -4.02 -0.49 33.05
C THR A 21 -5.01 0.63 32.78
N ARG A 22 -5.37 1.36 33.83
CA ARG A 22 -6.14 2.61 33.73
C ARG A 22 -5.21 3.75 33.33
N LYS A 23 -5.79 4.91 33.00
CA LYS A 23 -5.01 6.14 32.74
C LYS A 23 -4.11 6.54 33.92
N ASP A 24 -4.46 6.10 35.13
CA ASP A 24 -3.73 6.37 36.36
C ASP A 24 -2.57 5.38 36.61
N GLY A 25 -2.30 4.45 35.68
CA GLY A 25 -1.25 3.43 35.80
C GLY A 25 -1.60 2.23 36.69
N THR A 26 -2.78 2.24 37.32
CA THR A 26 -3.28 1.14 38.15
C THR A 26 -3.89 0.03 37.29
N PHE A 27 -3.70 -1.24 37.70
CA PHE A 27 -4.33 -2.36 37.01
C PHE A 27 -5.85 -2.35 37.19
N VAL A 28 -6.57 -2.68 36.13
CA VAL A 28 -8.04 -2.69 36.10
C VAL A 28 -8.62 -3.80 37.00
N THR A 29 -7.88 -4.89 37.18
CA THR A 29 -8.30 -6.05 37.99
C THR A 29 -7.13 -6.60 38.81
N PRO A 30 -7.37 -7.14 40.02
CA PRO A 30 -6.31 -7.74 40.84
C PRO A 30 -5.66 -8.94 40.13
N ARG A 31 -6.44 -9.68 39.33
CA ARG A 31 -5.93 -10.80 38.55
C ARG A 31 -4.92 -10.37 37.47
N ALA A 32 -5.08 -9.18 36.88
CA ALA A 32 -4.14 -8.67 35.90
C ALA A 32 -2.81 -8.25 36.55
N GLU A 33 -2.87 -7.72 37.77
CA GLU A 33 -1.70 -7.41 38.58
C GLU A 33 -0.93 -8.67 38.97
N GLU A 34 -1.63 -9.74 39.40
CA GLU A 34 -1.02 -11.06 39.65
C GLU A 34 -0.26 -11.58 38.41
N ILE A 35 -0.89 -11.54 37.22
CA ILE A 35 -0.27 -11.98 35.98
C ILE A 35 0.96 -11.15 35.63
N HIS A 36 0.91 -9.83 35.87
CA HIS A 36 2.05 -8.95 35.63
C HIS A 36 3.21 -9.24 36.58
N ASN A 37 2.92 -9.43 37.87
CA ASN A 37 3.92 -9.78 38.87
C ASN A 37 4.56 -11.15 38.56
N ASP A 38 3.75 -12.16 38.25
CA ASP A 38 4.24 -13.49 37.87
C ASP A 38 5.11 -13.44 36.59
N LEU A 39 4.72 -12.61 35.61
CA LEU A 39 5.51 -12.38 34.40
C LEU A 39 6.87 -11.78 34.77
N THR A 40 6.90 -10.72 35.58
CA THR A 40 8.15 -10.06 35.97
C THR A 40 9.08 -11.01 36.74
N ALA A 41 8.52 -11.85 37.62
CA ALA A 41 9.28 -12.86 38.33
C ALA A 41 9.90 -13.91 37.39
N ARG A 42 9.13 -14.41 36.41
CA ARG A 42 9.63 -15.37 35.41
C ARG A 42 10.65 -14.78 34.44
N VAL A 43 10.45 -13.54 34.01
CA VAL A 43 11.41 -12.79 33.19
C VAL A 43 12.73 -12.64 33.95
N LEU A 44 12.68 -12.28 35.23
CA LEU A 44 13.87 -12.19 36.07
C LEU A 44 14.55 -13.56 36.25
N GLU A 45 13.78 -14.61 36.50
CA GLU A 45 14.29 -15.98 36.60
C GLU A 45 15.04 -16.39 35.33
N GLU A 46 14.43 -16.23 34.16
CA GLU A 46 15.03 -16.54 32.86
C GLU A 46 16.28 -15.69 32.59
N GLN A 47 16.26 -14.40 32.94
CA GLN A 47 17.47 -13.57 32.87
C GLN A 47 18.60 -14.11 33.73
N THR A 48 18.31 -14.54 34.96
CA THR A 48 19.32 -15.10 35.85
C THR A 48 19.83 -16.46 35.37
N GLN A 49 18.96 -17.31 34.81
CA GLN A 49 19.35 -18.59 34.22
C GLN A 49 20.26 -18.39 33.00
N LEU A 50 19.90 -17.48 32.10
CA LEU A 50 20.75 -17.15 30.94
C LEU A 50 22.07 -16.52 31.37
N SER A 51 22.05 -15.61 32.35
CA SER A 51 23.30 -15.04 32.89
C SER A 51 24.23 -16.12 33.45
N GLN A 52 23.68 -17.14 34.12
CA GLN A 52 24.46 -18.28 34.63
C GLN A 52 24.99 -19.18 33.51
N GLN A 53 24.22 -19.38 32.44
CA GLN A 53 24.66 -20.16 31.27
C GLN A 53 25.75 -19.44 30.47
N LEU A 54 25.67 -18.11 30.33
CA LEU A 54 26.65 -17.33 29.58
C LEU A 54 27.96 -17.09 30.36
N SER A 55 27.94 -17.15 31.69
CA SER A 55 29.15 -16.99 32.51
C SER A 55 29.11 -17.94 33.72
N PRO A 56 29.77 -19.12 33.65
CA PRO A 56 29.83 -20.07 34.76
C PRO A 56 30.74 -19.59 35.92
N GLY A 57 31.23 -18.35 35.87
CA GLY A 57 32.35 -17.86 36.66
C GLY A 57 32.31 -16.36 36.96
N GLY A 58 31.15 -15.84 37.40
CA GLY A 58 31.11 -14.66 38.28
C GLY A 58 31.01 -13.27 37.63
N THR A 59 30.79 -13.16 36.32
CA THR A 59 30.44 -11.87 35.70
C THR A 59 28.95 -11.86 35.35
N GLN A 60 28.13 -11.29 36.25
CA GLN A 60 26.72 -11.03 35.99
C GLN A 60 26.60 -9.95 34.90
N HIS A 61 26.54 -10.36 33.64
CA HIS A 61 26.16 -9.46 32.56
C HIS A 61 24.64 -9.31 32.56
N PRO A 62 24.09 -8.07 32.49
CA PRO A 62 22.66 -7.88 32.29
C PRO A 62 22.25 -8.53 30.96
N VAL A 63 21.58 -9.68 31.03
CA VAL A 63 21.03 -10.33 29.85
C VAL A 63 19.68 -9.67 29.58
N GLU A 64 19.62 -8.82 28.55
CA GLU A 64 18.35 -8.28 28.08
C GLU A 64 17.59 -9.38 27.32
N LEU A 65 16.39 -9.71 27.79
CA LEU A 65 15.53 -10.67 27.09
C LEU A 65 14.88 -9.98 25.90
N GLY A 66 14.97 -10.63 24.74
CA GLY A 66 14.24 -10.17 23.56
C GLY A 66 12.72 -10.20 23.77
N THR A 67 12.01 -9.31 23.07
CA THR A 67 10.54 -9.29 23.01
C THR A 67 9.89 -10.65 22.72
N PRO A 68 10.39 -11.52 21.80
CA PRO A 68 9.73 -12.81 21.56
C PRO A 68 9.86 -13.78 22.74
N THR A 69 10.95 -13.68 23.53
CA THR A 69 11.16 -14.53 24.70
C THR A 69 10.21 -14.12 25.82
N ILE A 70 10.07 -12.82 26.05
CA ILE A 70 9.12 -12.29 27.03
C ILE A 70 7.67 -12.65 26.63
N ASP A 71 7.33 -12.54 25.35
CA ASP A 71 6.01 -12.91 24.84
C ASP A 71 5.71 -14.41 25.03
N ARG A 72 6.73 -15.27 24.94
CA ARG A 72 6.61 -16.71 25.23
C ARG A 72 6.38 -16.97 26.72
N ILE A 73 7.10 -16.27 27.59
CA ILE A 73 6.91 -16.37 29.05
C ILE A 73 5.49 -15.90 29.41
N TYR A 74 5.01 -14.83 28.78
CA TYR A 74 3.65 -14.35 28.96
C TYR A 74 2.60 -15.44 28.66
N GLU A 75 2.76 -16.23 27.61
CA GLU A 75 1.84 -17.32 27.30
C GLU A 75 1.84 -18.48 28.31
N GLN A 76 2.95 -18.67 29.01
CA GLN A 76 3.08 -19.70 30.04
C GLN A 76 2.46 -19.24 31.36
N VAL A 77 2.63 -17.96 31.70
CA VAL A 77 2.13 -17.36 32.94
C VAL A 77 0.66 -16.99 32.85
N ALA A 78 0.22 -16.44 31.72
CA ALA A 78 -1.13 -15.95 31.57
C ALA A 78 -2.12 -17.12 31.47
N PRO A 79 -3.17 -17.16 32.33
CA PRO A 79 -4.13 -18.25 32.34
C PRO A 79 -4.90 -18.33 31.02
N LYS A 80 -5.14 -19.56 30.57
CA LYS A 80 -5.86 -19.85 29.32
C LYS A 80 -7.32 -20.14 29.63
N ASN A 81 -8.21 -19.26 29.18
CA ASN A 81 -9.65 -19.46 29.27
C ASN A 81 -10.19 -19.89 27.90
N LYS A 82 -10.75 -21.11 27.81
CA LYS A 82 -11.29 -21.68 26.54
C LYS A 82 -10.28 -21.62 25.38
N GLY A 83 -9.00 -21.92 25.67
CA GLY A 83 -7.91 -21.89 24.68
C GLY A 83 -7.45 -20.48 24.27
N LYS A 84 -7.97 -19.42 24.91
CA LYS A 84 -7.55 -18.04 24.69
C LYS A 84 -6.75 -17.54 25.88
N VAL A 85 -5.60 -16.93 25.62
CA VAL A 85 -4.79 -16.28 26.65
C VAL A 85 -5.46 -14.96 27.04
N ILE A 86 -5.59 -14.70 28.34
CA ILE A 86 -6.13 -13.42 28.84
C ILE A 86 -5.34 -12.26 28.22
N GLY A 87 -6.03 -11.20 27.80
CA GLY A 87 -5.44 -10.02 27.17
C GLY A 87 -5.01 -10.16 25.71
N LEU A 88 -4.95 -11.37 25.15
CA LEU A 88 -4.67 -11.59 23.72
C LEU A 88 -5.90 -11.70 22.84
N GLY A 89 -7.03 -12.14 23.41
CA GLY A 89 -8.22 -12.43 22.62
C GLY A 89 -7.93 -13.35 21.43
N SER A 90 -8.25 -12.88 20.21
CA SER A 90 -8.03 -13.61 18.96
C SER A 90 -6.74 -13.21 18.24
N ILE A 91 -5.89 -12.32 18.79
CA ILE A 91 -4.71 -11.76 18.11
C ILE A 91 -3.78 -12.85 17.56
N ARG A 92 -3.64 -14.00 18.25
CA ARG A 92 -2.86 -15.16 17.77
C ARG A 92 -3.60 -16.09 16.81
N GLN A 93 -4.92 -16.03 16.78
CA GLN A 93 -5.75 -16.79 15.83
C GLN A 93 -5.97 -16.01 14.53
N VAL A 94 -5.63 -14.73 14.50
CA VAL A 94 -5.56 -14.00 13.24
C VAL A 94 -4.36 -14.59 12.50
N PRO A 95 -4.56 -15.27 11.34
CA PRO A 95 -3.43 -15.58 10.49
C PRO A 95 -2.75 -14.24 10.25
N ILE A 96 -1.45 -14.15 10.59
CA ILE A 96 -0.65 -12.94 10.32
C ILE A 96 -1.04 -12.54 8.91
N ALA A 97 -1.73 -11.41 8.76
CA ALA A 97 -2.02 -10.81 7.48
C ALA A 97 -0.70 -10.23 7.01
N SER A 98 0.25 -11.14 6.77
CA SER A 98 1.34 -10.89 5.88
C SER A 98 0.65 -10.48 4.60
N SER A 99 1.01 -9.31 4.08
CA SER A 99 0.69 -8.92 2.72
C SER A 99 1.18 -9.96 1.67
N PHE A 100 1.82 -11.05 2.12
CA PHE A 100 2.16 -12.26 1.39
C PHE A 100 1.23 -13.45 1.65
N ALA A 101 -0.03 -13.25 2.05
CA ALA A 101 -1.03 -14.32 1.87
C ALA A 101 -0.97 -14.73 0.37
N PRO A 102 -0.80 -16.02 0.04
CA PRO A 102 -0.92 -16.44 -1.35
C PRO A 102 -2.32 -16.01 -1.76
N ARG A 103 -2.42 -14.99 -2.63
CA ARG A 103 -3.67 -14.78 -3.33
C ARG A 103 -3.95 -16.13 -3.96
N TYR A 104 -5.13 -16.68 -3.70
CA TYR A 104 -5.62 -17.83 -4.45
C TYR A 104 -5.69 -17.37 -5.90
N ARG A 105 -4.57 -17.48 -6.63
CA ARG A 105 -4.51 -17.23 -8.05
C ARG A 105 -5.34 -18.35 -8.64
N GLY A 106 -6.52 -17.99 -9.14
CA GLY A 106 -7.31 -18.95 -9.89
C GLY A 106 -6.52 -19.41 -11.11
N PRO A 107 -6.97 -20.47 -11.80
CA PRO A 107 -6.40 -20.85 -13.11
C PRO A 107 -6.29 -19.65 -14.07
N GLU A 108 -7.23 -18.69 -13.96
CA GLU A 108 -7.28 -17.43 -14.72
C GLU A 108 -6.11 -16.46 -14.46
N ASP A 109 -5.43 -16.59 -13.32
CA ASP A 109 -4.28 -15.78 -12.96
C ASP A 109 -2.94 -16.48 -13.29
N ASP A 110 -2.98 -17.62 -13.97
CA ASP A 110 -1.78 -18.28 -14.49
C ASP A 110 -1.10 -17.35 -15.51
N PRO A 111 0.17 -16.95 -15.31
CA PRO A 111 0.87 -16.08 -16.24
C PRO A 111 0.90 -16.64 -17.68
N VAL A 112 0.80 -17.96 -17.87
CA VAL A 112 0.72 -18.57 -19.20
C VAL A 112 -0.64 -18.30 -19.86
N GLN A 113 -1.74 -18.45 -19.12
CA GLN A 113 -3.09 -18.18 -19.61
C GLN A 113 -3.32 -16.68 -19.87
N LEU A 114 -2.81 -15.82 -18.98
CA LEU A 114 -2.85 -14.38 -19.17
C LEU A 114 -2.10 -13.95 -20.42
N ARG A 115 -0.90 -14.49 -20.66
CA ARG A 115 -0.14 -14.22 -21.90
C ARG A 115 -0.91 -14.68 -23.14
N ALA A 116 -1.48 -15.89 -23.12
CA ALA A 116 -2.28 -16.39 -24.23
C ALA A 116 -3.54 -15.55 -24.50
N LYS A 117 -4.20 -15.07 -23.44
CA LYS A 117 -5.36 -14.18 -23.53
C LYS A 117 -4.99 -12.80 -24.06
N ILE A 118 -3.86 -12.24 -23.63
CA ILE A 118 -3.32 -10.98 -24.13
C ILE A 118 -3.03 -11.10 -25.63
N SER A 119 -2.29 -12.14 -26.06
CA SER A 119 -2.00 -12.35 -27.48
C SER A 119 -3.25 -12.51 -28.33
N ARG A 120 -4.27 -13.22 -27.82
CA ARG A 120 -5.56 -13.35 -28.52
C ARG A 120 -6.31 -12.02 -28.62
N LEU A 121 -6.29 -11.21 -27.57
CA LEU A 121 -6.92 -9.89 -27.58
C LEU A 121 -6.20 -8.92 -28.52
N GLU A 122 -4.86 -8.94 -28.51
CA GLU A 122 -4.02 -8.16 -29.42
C GLU A 122 -4.35 -8.51 -30.89
N GLU A 123 -4.42 -9.80 -31.23
CA GLU A 123 -4.80 -10.25 -32.58
C GLU A 123 -6.20 -9.76 -32.98
N THR A 124 -7.20 -9.87 -32.10
CA THR A 124 -8.55 -9.36 -32.40
C THR A 124 -8.56 -7.84 -32.61
N MET A 125 -7.80 -7.09 -31.79
CA MET A 125 -7.71 -5.65 -31.93
C MET A 125 -6.97 -5.23 -33.21
N GLU A 126 -5.95 -5.97 -33.63
CA GLU A 126 -5.24 -5.72 -34.88
C GLU A 126 -6.17 -5.92 -36.09
N ILE A 127 -6.97 -7.00 -36.08
CA ILE A 127 -7.96 -7.26 -37.12
C ILE A 127 -8.99 -6.14 -37.17
N GLU A 128 -9.63 -5.80 -36.05
CA GLU A 128 -10.62 -4.72 -35.99
C GLU A 128 -10.03 -3.35 -36.39
N ASN A 129 -8.80 -3.05 -35.98
CA ASN A 129 -8.13 -1.82 -36.41
C ASN A 129 -7.84 -1.80 -37.91
N SER A 130 -7.46 -2.94 -38.49
CA SER A 130 -7.20 -3.06 -39.93
C SER A 130 -8.46 -2.89 -40.77
N GLU A 131 -9.58 -3.48 -40.35
CA GLU A 131 -10.89 -3.33 -41.00
C GLU A 131 -11.36 -1.88 -40.96
N ASN A 132 -11.25 -1.24 -39.79
CA ASN A 132 -11.55 0.16 -39.61
C ASN A 132 -10.68 1.06 -40.48
N ASP A 133 -9.39 0.77 -40.61
CA ASP A 133 -8.47 1.56 -41.44
C ASP A 133 -8.85 1.50 -42.94
N VAL A 134 -9.33 0.35 -43.43
CA VAL A 134 -9.86 0.23 -44.80
C VAL A 134 -11.11 1.10 -44.97
N ILE A 135 -12.06 1.04 -44.04
CA ILE A 135 -13.29 1.85 -44.09
C ILE A 135 -12.95 3.34 -44.07
N PHE A 136 -12.06 3.77 -43.18
CA PHE A 136 -11.66 5.16 -43.08
C PHE A 136 -10.84 5.63 -44.29
N SER A 137 -10.09 4.75 -44.95
CA SER A 137 -9.37 5.09 -46.18
C SER A 137 -10.32 5.48 -47.31
N ILE A 138 -11.46 4.79 -47.44
CA ILE A 138 -12.49 5.09 -48.45
C ILE A 138 -13.19 6.41 -48.14
N ILE A 139 -13.39 6.74 -46.87
CA ILE A 139 -13.99 8.03 -46.48
C ILE A 139 -13.00 9.17 -46.72
N ALA A 140 -11.72 8.95 -46.45
CA ALA A 140 -10.66 9.95 -46.63
C ALA A 140 -10.43 10.34 -48.11
N THR A 141 -10.77 9.49 -49.09
CA THR A 141 -10.67 9.86 -50.52
C THR A 141 -11.66 10.95 -50.90
N HIS A 142 -12.80 11.03 -50.21
CA HIS A 142 -13.86 12.00 -50.49
C HIS A 142 -13.87 13.18 -49.51
N HIS A 143 -13.12 13.11 -48.40
CA HIS A 143 -13.08 14.13 -47.36
C HIS A 143 -11.65 14.48 -46.91
N PRO A 144 -11.10 15.66 -47.30
CA PRO A 144 -9.71 16.03 -47.01
C PRO A 144 -9.43 16.22 -45.52
N ASP A 145 -10.41 16.69 -44.75
CA ASP A 145 -10.29 16.86 -43.29
C ASP A 145 -10.06 15.50 -42.59
N ILE A 146 -10.71 14.45 -43.10
CA ILE A 146 -10.60 13.09 -42.58
C ILE A 146 -9.24 12.48 -42.96
N ALA A 147 -8.69 12.80 -44.14
CA ALA A 147 -7.34 12.39 -44.53
C ALA A 147 -6.26 12.96 -43.60
N ALA A 148 -6.41 14.20 -43.15
CA ALA A 148 -5.51 14.84 -42.19
C ALA A 148 -5.57 14.17 -40.80
N VAL A 149 -6.77 13.87 -40.32
CA VAL A 149 -6.99 13.13 -39.07
C VAL A 149 -6.39 11.73 -39.13
N MET A 150 -6.56 11.00 -40.24
CA MET A 150 -6.00 9.65 -40.41
C MET A 150 -4.47 9.64 -40.42
N SER A 151 -3.85 10.64 -41.06
CA SER A 151 -2.40 10.81 -41.08
C SER A 151 -1.83 11.05 -39.68
N ASN A 152 -2.51 11.86 -38.87
CA ASN A 152 -2.13 12.09 -37.47
C ASN A 152 -2.37 10.85 -36.60
N LYS A 153 -3.49 10.14 -36.79
CA LYS A 153 -3.78 8.89 -36.07
C LYS A 153 -2.73 7.81 -36.36
N ARG A 154 -2.29 7.68 -37.62
CA ARG A 154 -1.21 6.79 -38.02
C ARG A 154 0.11 7.14 -37.34
N ARG A 155 0.49 8.42 -37.33
CA ARG A 155 1.68 8.90 -36.62
C ARG A 155 1.63 8.60 -35.12
N ARG A 156 0.46 8.74 -34.48
CA ARG A 156 0.26 8.39 -33.06
C ARG A 156 0.40 6.89 -32.79
N ARG A 157 -0.14 6.03 -33.67
CA ARG A 157 0.01 4.57 -33.55
C ARG A 157 1.47 4.14 -33.71
N GLU A 158 2.18 4.68 -34.71
CA GLU A 158 3.60 4.41 -34.95
C GLU A 158 4.46 4.86 -33.75
N ALA A 159 4.16 6.02 -33.16
CA ALA A 159 4.82 6.50 -31.93
C ALA A 159 4.50 5.63 -30.70
N ALA A 160 3.27 5.13 -30.56
CA ALA A 160 2.90 4.22 -29.47
C ALA A 160 3.61 2.86 -29.58
N THR A 161 3.75 2.32 -30.80
CA THR A 161 4.51 1.08 -31.04
C THR A 161 6.02 1.24 -30.81
N ALA A 162 6.57 2.43 -31.07
CA ALA A 162 7.97 2.77 -30.77
C ALA A 162 8.22 3.11 -29.28
N GLY A 163 7.19 3.60 -28.56
CA GLY A 163 7.26 3.90 -27.13
C GLY A 163 7.24 2.66 -26.24
N VAL A 164 6.71 1.52 -26.71
CA VAL A 164 6.80 0.24 -25.98
C VAL A 164 8.24 -0.29 -25.90
N THR A 165 9.13 0.15 -26.81
CA THR A 165 10.56 -0.21 -26.79
C THR A 165 11.47 0.87 -26.20
N SER A 166 10.95 2.02 -25.77
CA SER A 166 11.73 3.05 -25.09
C SER A 166 10.94 3.72 -23.94
N SER A 167 11.43 3.51 -22.73
CA SER A 167 10.88 4.04 -21.47
C SER A 167 10.96 5.58 -21.39
N ALA A 168 10.08 6.31 -22.07
CA ALA A 168 10.04 7.77 -22.02
C ALA A 168 8.63 8.38 -22.18
N ALA A 169 7.59 7.71 -21.71
CA ALA A 169 6.20 8.21 -21.75
C ALA A 169 5.86 9.21 -20.62
N GLY A 170 6.85 9.87 -19.99
CA GLY A 170 6.63 10.74 -18.84
C GLY A 170 6.69 12.25 -19.10
N ALA A 171 7.08 12.71 -20.29
CA ALA A 171 7.48 14.12 -20.47
C ALA A 171 6.52 14.97 -21.34
N ALA A 172 5.57 14.37 -22.06
CA ALA A 172 4.75 15.11 -23.03
C ALA A 172 3.41 15.63 -22.47
N GLU A 173 2.88 15.03 -21.39
CA GLU A 173 1.57 15.43 -20.84
C GLU A 173 1.66 16.66 -19.91
N GLU A 174 2.82 16.99 -19.34
CA GLU A 174 2.99 18.18 -18.47
C GLU A 174 3.08 19.50 -19.25
N GLU A 175 3.51 19.48 -20.52
CA GLU A 175 3.67 20.68 -21.34
C GLU A 175 2.35 21.14 -21.97
N GLU A 176 1.42 20.21 -22.29
CA GLU A 176 0.13 20.54 -22.89
C GLU A 176 -0.86 21.13 -21.85
N LEU A 177 -0.87 20.61 -20.62
CA LEU A 177 -1.67 21.11 -19.50
C LEU A 177 -1.27 22.54 -19.07
N THR A 178 0.01 22.86 -19.11
CA THR A 178 0.50 24.20 -18.77
C THR A 178 0.17 25.24 -19.86
N ALA A 179 0.19 24.83 -21.14
CA ALA A 179 -0.19 25.69 -22.26
C ALA A 179 -1.70 26.01 -22.28
N GLU A 180 -2.57 25.05 -21.96
CA GLU A 180 -4.02 25.30 -21.83
C GLU A 180 -4.35 26.18 -20.62
N GLN A 181 -3.64 26.02 -19.51
CA GLN A 181 -3.80 26.88 -18.34
C GLN A 181 -3.35 28.33 -18.61
N GLN A 182 -2.30 28.53 -19.40
CA GLN A 182 -1.87 29.87 -19.81
C GLN A 182 -2.87 30.53 -20.77
N ARG A 183 -3.40 29.77 -21.75
CA ARG A 183 -4.43 30.30 -22.67
C ARG A 183 -5.72 30.69 -21.95
N THR A 184 -6.15 29.90 -20.96
CA THR A 184 -7.34 30.24 -20.17
C THR A 184 -7.11 31.44 -19.25
N ALA A 185 -5.89 31.60 -18.71
CA ALA A 185 -5.52 32.78 -17.94
C ALA A 185 -5.49 34.06 -18.80
N ASP A 186 -4.97 33.99 -20.02
CA ASP A 186 -4.90 35.14 -20.94
C ASP A 186 -6.30 35.60 -21.39
N ILE A 187 -7.21 34.67 -21.67
CA ILE A 187 -8.60 34.97 -22.01
C ILE A 187 -9.33 35.63 -20.83
N ALA A 188 -9.11 35.14 -19.61
CA ALA A 188 -9.69 35.73 -18.40
C ALA A 188 -9.14 37.15 -18.13
N ALA A 189 -7.85 37.38 -18.37
CA ALA A 189 -7.23 38.70 -18.23
C ALA A 189 -7.74 39.70 -19.28
N GLN A 190 -8.03 39.23 -20.49
CA GLN A 190 -8.58 40.07 -21.56
C GLN A 190 -10.05 40.45 -21.27
N ALA A 191 -10.86 39.52 -20.78
CA ALA A 191 -12.24 39.79 -20.36
C ALA A 191 -12.33 40.76 -19.18
N ALA A 192 -11.38 40.69 -18.23
CA ALA A 192 -11.32 41.62 -17.10
C ALA A 192 -10.94 43.05 -17.51
N ARG A 193 -10.16 43.22 -18.60
CA ARG A 193 -9.84 44.54 -19.17
C ARG A 193 -11.03 45.16 -19.89
N GLU A 194 -11.81 44.37 -20.62
CA GLU A 194 -13.03 44.85 -21.30
C GLU A 194 -14.14 45.24 -20.30
N ALA A 195 -14.22 44.59 -19.14
CA ALA A 195 -15.16 44.96 -18.08
C ALA A 195 -14.81 46.27 -17.35
N GLY A 196 -13.57 46.75 -17.45
CA GLY A 196 -13.08 47.96 -16.80
C GLY A 196 -13.26 49.26 -17.62
N ASP A 197 -13.71 49.17 -18.87
CA ASP A 197 -13.75 50.30 -19.82
C ASP A 197 -15.16 50.85 -20.10
N LEU A 198 -16.13 50.54 -19.22
CA LEU A 198 -17.47 51.14 -19.28
C LEU A 198 -17.48 52.49 -18.52
N PRO A 199 -17.82 53.61 -19.19
CA PRO A 199 -17.84 54.91 -18.53
C PRO A 199 -18.95 54.98 -17.46
N PRO A 200 -18.74 55.75 -16.37
CA PRO A 200 -19.78 55.93 -15.37
C PRO A 200 -20.96 56.69 -16.00
N PHE A 201 -22.16 56.14 -15.85
CA PHE A 201 -23.41 56.84 -16.18
C PHE A 201 -23.57 58.04 -15.23
N GLU A 202 -23.78 59.23 -15.81
CA GLU A 202 -24.23 60.46 -15.10
C GLU A 202 -25.58 60.27 -14.42
#